data_AF-S9TVF1-F1
#
_entry.id   AF-S9TVF1-F1
#
_cell.length_a   1.000
_cell.length_b   1.000
_cell.length_c   1.000
_cell.angle_alpha   90.00
_cell.angle_beta   90.00
_cell.angle_gamma   90.00
#
_symmetry.space_group_name_H-M   'P 1'
#
loop_
_entity.id
_entity.type
_entity.pdbx_description
1 polymer ?
#
loop_
_entity_poly.entity_id
_entity_poly.type
_entity_poly.pdbx_seq_one_letter_code
_entity_poly.pdbx_strand_id
1 'polypeptide(L)'
;MSGDAPRAAPGRWELPALRLWHAALAGGFLVAWLTADEDTYRMHVFAGYWVLIAVSLRLGLAAMGTPRGPLALVRPGRSRLMIWMGGVLMTMVGLAALSGVIADGVTSVEDLHEGLSNTALWLIPAHAALVAWVFQGKRLRDKVMGAARVSALPVLVLLGLAAAVPAQAADPARDAILADYAKAAKAADSGFTGFSAARGESIYRARNTVNADFPSCATCHTDDPTRPGRHAKTGREIAPAAVSANPKRFTDAEKVEERFNRDCKTVLGRECSARDRGDFITFLSSK
;
A
#
# COMPACT_ATOMS: atom_id res chain seq x y z
N MET A 1 -8.84 -5.78 -53.39
CA MET A 1 -9.21 -7.05 -52.75
C MET A 1 -8.16 -7.38 -51.70
N SER A 2 -8.35 -6.88 -50.47
CA SER A 2 -7.45 -7.18 -49.35
C SER A 2 -7.94 -8.48 -48.73
N GLY A 3 -7.30 -9.60 -49.07
CA GLY A 3 -7.64 -10.91 -48.54
C GLY A 3 -7.40 -10.94 -47.02
N ASP A 4 -8.47 -10.97 -46.24
CA ASP A 4 -8.40 -11.32 -44.82
C ASP A 4 -7.93 -12.77 -44.71
N ALA A 5 -6.63 -12.97 -44.47
CA ALA A 5 -6.10 -14.27 -44.12
C ALA A 5 -6.85 -14.81 -42.89
N PRO A 6 -7.27 -16.09 -42.87
CA PRO A 6 -8.08 -16.64 -41.79
C PRO A 6 -7.36 -16.49 -40.45
N ARG A 7 -8.09 -15.96 -39.44
CA ARG A 7 -7.58 -15.82 -38.07
C ARG A 7 -7.12 -17.19 -37.57
N ALA A 8 -5.82 -17.37 -37.37
CA ALA A 8 -5.29 -18.57 -36.72
C ALA A 8 -6.02 -18.78 -35.39
N ALA A 9 -6.63 -19.96 -35.22
CA ALA A 9 -7.27 -20.34 -33.96
C ALA A 9 -6.20 -20.38 -32.86
N PRO A 10 -6.51 -19.89 -31.64
CA PRO A 10 -5.56 -19.95 -30.54
C PRO A 10 -5.15 -21.41 -30.28
N GLY A 11 -3.88 -21.61 -29.93
CA GLY A 11 -3.38 -22.91 -29.51
C GLY A 11 -4.16 -23.42 -28.31
N ARG A 12 -4.38 -24.73 -28.25
CA ARG A 12 -5.21 -25.39 -27.21
C ARG A 12 -4.83 -25.06 -25.76
N TRP A 13 -3.59 -24.63 -25.52
CA TRP A 13 -3.03 -24.32 -24.20
C TRP A 13 -3.00 -22.82 -23.87
N GLU A 14 -3.19 -21.93 -24.85
CA GLU A 14 -2.97 -20.49 -24.67
C GLU A 14 -4.04 -19.84 -23.77
N LEU A 15 -5.30 -20.26 -23.92
CA LEU A 15 -6.42 -19.79 -23.09
C LEU A 15 -6.32 -20.28 -21.63
N PRO A 16 -6.09 -21.59 -21.37
CA PRO A 16 -5.80 -22.08 -20.02
C PRO A 16 -4.61 -21.36 -19.37
N ALA A 17 -3.50 -21.17 -20.10
CA ALA A 17 -2.31 -20.47 -19.59
C ALA A 17 -2.63 -19.02 -19.19
N LEU A 18 -3.42 -18.31 -20.01
CA LEU A 18 -3.83 -16.95 -19.69
C LEU A 18 -4.71 -16.88 -18.44
N ARG A 19 -5.64 -17.84 -18.25
CA ARG A 19 -6.48 -17.91 -17.05
C ARG A 19 -5.66 -18.22 -15.80
N LEU A 20 -4.72 -19.17 -15.91
CA LEU A 20 -3.81 -19.50 -14.83
C LEU A 20 -2.95 -18.30 -14.44
N TRP A 21 -2.47 -17.53 -15.41
CA TRP A 21 -1.73 -16.30 -15.16
C TRP A 21 -2.57 -15.23 -14.43
N HIS A 22 -3.83 -15.03 -14.83
CA HIS A 22 -4.72 -14.11 -14.10
C HIS A 22 -4.97 -14.59 -12.66
N ALA A 23 -5.16 -15.89 -12.46
CA ALA A 23 -5.32 -16.46 -11.13
C ALA A 23 -4.05 -16.29 -10.28
N ALA A 24 -2.88 -16.51 -10.86
CA ALA A 24 -1.60 -16.31 -10.18
C ALA A 24 -1.38 -14.85 -9.78
N LEU A 25 -1.70 -13.89 -10.65
CA LEU A 25 -1.63 -12.46 -10.32
C LEU A 25 -2.64 -12.07 -9.24
N ALA A 26 -3.92 -12.45 -9.41
CA ALA A 26 -4.96 -12.09 -8.47
C ALA A 26 -4.71 -12.69 -7.07
N GLY A 27 -4.26 -13.95 -7.01
CA GLY A 27 -3.86 -14.60 -5.77
C GLY A 27 -2.66 -13.92 -5.12
N GLY A 28 -1.64 -13.54 -5.91
CA GLY A 28 -0.48 -12.79 -5.41
C GLY A 28 -0.89 -11.45 -4.78
N PHE A 29 -1.72 -10.66 -5.45
CA PHE A 29 -2.24 -9.40 -4.89
C PHE A 29 -3.06 -9.60 -3.63
N LEU A 30 -3.93 -10.62 -3.59
CA LEU A 30 -4.74 -10.91 -2.41
C LEU A 30 -3.88 -11.28 -1.21
N VAL A 31 -2.89 -12.15 -1.40
CA VAL A 31 -1.95 -12.52 -0.32
C VAL A 31 -1.16 -11.29 0.12
N ALA A 32 -0.61 -10.51 -0.81
CA ALA A 32 0.12 -9.30 -0.48
C ALA A 32 -0.72 -8.32 0.36
N TRP A 33 -1.99 -8.11 0.00
CA TRP A 33 -2.89 -7.23 0.73
C TRP A 33 -3.21 -7.74 2.13
N LEU A 34 -3.51 -9.04 2.28
CA LEU A 34 -3.84 -9.67 3.56
C LEU A 34 -2.65 -9.80 4.52
N THR A 35 -1.42 -9.72 4.01
CA THR A 35 -0.20 -10.00 4.78
C THR A 35 0.72 -8.78 4.94
N ALA A 36 0.21 -7.59 4.60
CA ALA A 36 0.96 -6.33 4.66
C ALA A 36 1.28 -5.87 6.10
N ASP A 37 0.87 -6.62 7.12
CA ASP A 37 1.21 -6.36 8.52
C ASP A 37 2.66 -6.76 8.86
N GLU A 38 3.17 -6.28 9.98
CA GLU A 38 4.55 -6.53 10.40
C GLU A 38 4.83 -7.98 10.81
N ASP A 39 3.82 -8.70 11.28
CA ASP A 39 3.98 -10.08 11.76
C ASP A 39 4.00 -11.08 10.59
N THR A 40 3.22 -10.84 9.54
CA THR A 40 3.19 -11.69 8.34
C THR A 40 3.94 -11.12 7.13
N TYR A 41 4.75 -10.07 7.35
CA TYR A 41 5.51 -9.37 6.31
C TYR A 41 6.30 -10.28 5.35
N ARG A 42 6.84 -11.42 5.81
CA ARG A 42 7.55 -12.35 4.90
C ARG A 42 6.65 -12.94 3.82
N MET A 43 5.37 -13.15 4.13
CA MET A 43 4.36 -13.59 3.15
C MET A 43 4.03 -12.48 2.16
N HIS A 44 3.99 -11.23 2.61
CA HIS A 44 3.83 -10.06 1.73
C HIS A 44 4.99 -9.94 0.74
N VAL A 45 6.23 -10.05 1.23
CA VAL A 45 7.44 -10.04 0.40
C VAL A 45 7.39 -11.18 -0.62
N PHE A 46 7.10 -12.41 -0.18
CA PHE A 46 6.95 -13.55 -1.08
C PHE A 46 5.90 -13.29 -2.18
N ALA A 47 4.75 -12.73 -1.81
CA ALA A 47 3.70 -12.39 -2.76
C ALA A 47 4.16 -11.31 -3.77
N GLY A 48 4.95 -10.33 -3.33
CA GLY A 48 5.59 -9.34 -4.20
C GLY A 48 6.50 -9.97 -5.26
N TYR A 49 7.39 -10.88 -4.85
CA TYR A 49 8.23 -11.65 -5.77
C TYR A 49 7.39 -12.51 -6.73
N TRP A 50 6.33 -13.14 -6.24
CA TRP A 50 5.42 -13.94 -7.06
C TRP A 50 4.73 -13.11 -8.16
N VAL A 51 4.23 -11.92 -7.81
CA VAL A 51 3.63 -10.99 -8.77
C VAL A 51 4.67 -10.55 -9.81
N LEU A 52 5.89 -10.22 -9.39
CA LEU A 52 6.96 -9.82 -10.30
C LEU A 52 7.31 -10.94 -11.29
N ILE A 53 7.44 -12.18 -10.81
CA ILE A 53 7.66 -13.36 -11.65
C ILE A 53 6.51 -13.54 -12.65
N ALA A 54 5.25 -13.42 -12.20
CA ALA A 54 4.08 -13.54 -13.09
C ALA A 54 4.07 -12.46 -14.18
N VAL A 55 4.42 -11.22 -13.86
CA VAL A 55 4.56 -10.13 -14.85
C VAL A 55 5.70 -10.43 -15.83
N SER A 56 6.88 -10.79 -15.35
CA SER A 56 8.04 -11.10 -16.21
C SER A 56 7.76 -12.27 -17.13
N LEU A 57 7.14 -13.34 -16.64
CA LEU A 57 6.72 -14.49 -17.46
C LEU A 57 5.73 -14.06 -18.54
N ARG A 58 4.77 -13.17 -18.23
CA ARG A 58 3.82 -12.68 -19.23
C ARG A 58 4.49 -11.87 -20.32
N LEU A 59 5.43 -11.00 -19.96
CA LEU A 59 6.19 -10.18 -20.91
C LEU A 59 7.10 -11.07 -21.77
N GLY A 60 7.77 -12.05 -21.17
CA GLY A 60 8.57 -13.05 -21.90
C GLY A 60 7.73 -13.85 -22.88
N LEU A 61 6.58 -14.39 -22.45
CA LEU A 61 5.63 -15.07 -23.33
C LEU A 61 5.07 -14.16 -24.43
N ALA A 62 4.94 -12.86 -24.18
CA ALA A 62 4.50 -11.90 -25.18
C ALA A 62 5.59 -11.60 -26.23
N ALA A 63 6.86 -11.59 -25.82
CA ALA A 63 8.00 -11.42 -26.71
C ALA A 63 8.27 -12.67 -27.57
N MET A 64 8.05 -13.87 -27.01
CA MET A 64 8.24 -15.15 -27.71
C MET A 64 6.98 -15.65 -28.46
N GLY A 65 5.82 -15.08 -28.16
CA GLY A 65 4.52 -15.53 -28.67
C GLY A 65 4.30 -15.24 -30.15
N THR A 66 3.41 -16.00 -30.79
CA THR A 66 3.09 -15.78 -32.21
C THR A 66 2.32 -14.45 -32.40
N PRO A 67 2.54 -13.68 -33.49
CA PRO A 67 1.90 -12.37 -33.72
C PRO A 67 0.37 -12.36 -33.75
N ARG A 68 -0.25 -13.54 -33.82
CA ARG A 68 -1.70 -13.75 -33.97
C ARG A 68 -2.33 -14.49 -32.79
N GLY A 69 -1.55 -14.91 -31.79
CA GLY A 69 -2.05 -15.56 -30.57
C GLY A 69 -2.63 -14.58 -29.54
N PRO A 70 -3.34 -15.06 -28.50
CA PRO A 70 -3.81 -14.27 -27.36
C PRO A 70 -2.65 -13.83 -26.45
N LEU A 71 -1.46 -14.41 -26.61
CA LEU A 71 -0.25 -14.04 -25.88
C LEU A 71 0.47 -12.82 -26.49
N ALA A 72 0.19 -12.45 -27.76
CA ALA A 72 0.82 -11.33 -28.43
C ALA A 72 0.60 -9.98 -27.71
N LEU A 73 1.64 -9.15 -27.64
CA LEU A 73 1.61 -7.79 -27.10
C LEU A 73 0.65 -6.88 -27.91
N VAL A 74 0.75 -6.94 -29.24
CA VAL A 74 -0.09 -6.17 -30.17
C VAL A 74 -0.69 -7.14 -31.17
N ARG A 75 -2.01 -7.34 -31.08
CA ARG A 75 -2.75 -8.19 -32.01
C ARG A 75 -3.53 -7.34 -33.03
N PRO A 76 -3.44 -7.62 -34.33
CA PRO A 76 -4.28 -6.97 -35.34
C PRO A 76 -5.77 -7.13 -34.99
N GLY A 77 -6.53 -6.03 -34.98
CA GLY A 77 -7.97 -6.02 -34.67
C GLY A 77 -8.34 -5.89 -33.18
N ARG A 78 -7.37 -5.80 -32.25
CA ARG A 78 -7.65 -5.44 -30.85
C ARG A 78 -7.92 -3.94 -30.74
N SER A 79 -8.94 -3.54 -29.97
CA SER A 79 -9.25 -2.12 -29.81
C SER A 79 -8.08 -1.38 -29.13
N ARG A 80 -7.83 -0.13 -29.56
CA ARG A 80 -6.77 0.73 -28.99
C ARG A 80 -6.92 0.87 -27.48
N LEU A 81 -8.16 0.96 -26.99
CA LEU A 81 -8.49 0.98 -25.56
C LEU A 81 -7.96 -0.25 -24.81
N MET A 82 -8.16 -1.46 -25.35
CA MET A 82 -7.74 -2.70 -24.68
C MET A 82 -6.23 -2.93 -24.70
N ILE A 83 -5.51 -2.31 -25.64
CA ILE A 83 -4.04 -2.30 -25.67
C ILE A 83 -3.53 -1.32 -24.61
N TRP A 84 -4.05 -0.09 -24.63
CA TRP A 84 -3.65 0.95 -23.68
C TRP A 84 -3.94 0.54 -22.23
N MET A 85 -5.16 0.09 -21.94
CA MET A 85 -5.56 -0.35 -20.61
C MET A 85 -4.68 -1.51 -20.11
N GLY A 86 -4.41 -2.50 -20.97
CA GLY A 86 -3.53 -3.61 -20.60
C GLY A 86 -2.10 -3.16 -20.34
N GLY A 87 -1.58 -2.23 -21.16
CA GLY A 87 -0.25 -1.65 -21.00
C GLY A 87 -0.12 -0.87 -19.71
N VAL A 88 -1.03 0.06 -19.43
CA VAL A 88 -1.04 0.86 -18.19
C VAL A 88 -1.09 -0.03 -16.95
N LEU A 89 -2.01 -1.01 -16.93
CA LEU A 89 -2.12 -1.92 -15.80
C LEU A 89 -0.84 -2.75 -15.60
N MET A 90 -0.28 -3.32 -16.67
CA MET A 90 0.95 -4.11 -16.58
C MET A 90 2.14 -3.28 -16.14
N THR A 91 2.28 -2.05 -16.63
CA THR A 91 3.33 -1.13 -16.17
C THR A 91 3.16 -0.80 -14.70
N MET A 92 1.96 -0.42 -14.24
CA MET A 92 1.74 -0.06 -12.84
C MET A 92 1.93 -1.24 -11.89
N VAL A 93 1.39 -2.42 -12.24
CA VAL A 93 1.58 -3.66 -11.45
C VAL A 93 3.05 -4.06 -11.42
N GLY A 94 3.76 -3.97 -12.55
CA GLY A 94 5.19 -4.26 -12.62
C GLY A 94 6.03 -3.30 -11.80
N LEU A 95 5.74 -1.99 -11.86
CA LEU A 95 6.42 -0.98 -11.06
C LEU A 95 6.16 -1.16 -9.56
N ALA A 96 4.92 -1.45 -9.16
CA ALA A 96 4.58 -1.71 -7.77
C ALA A 96 5.26 -2.97 -7.21
N ALA A 97 5.29 -4.06 -7.98
CA ALA A 97 5.96 -5.30 -7.57
C ALA A 97 7.48 -5.12 -7.50
N LEU A 98 8.08 -4.44 -8.49
CA LEU A 98 9.51 -4.17 -8.51
C LEU A 98 9.93 -3.24 -7.36
N SER A 99 9.18 -2.16 -7.10
CA SER A 99 9.47 -1.26 -5.99
C SER A 99 9.36 -1.96 -4.64
N GLY A 100 8.44 -2.93 -4.48
CA GLY A 100 8.30 -3.73 -3.26
C GLY A 100 9.51 -4.64 -3.02
N VAL A 101 9.99 -5.31 -4.08
CA VAL A 101 11.22 -6.12 -4.01
C VAL A 101 12.44 -5.26 -3.66
N ILE A 102 12.53 -4.04 -4.19
CA ILE A 102 13.61 -3.12 -3.83
C ILE A 102 13.45 -2.63 -2.39
N ALA A 103 12.23 -2.34 -1.94
CA ALA A 103 11.94 -1.87 -0.59
C ALA A 103 12.31 -2.89 0.50
N ASP A 104 12.30 -4.18 0.20
CA ASP A 104 12.76 -5.25 1.10
C ASP A 104 14.24 -5.08 1.51
N GLY A 105 15.08 -4.55 0.62
CA GLY A 105 16.49 -4.28 0.88
C GLY A 105 16.82 -2.80 1.14
N VAL A 106 15.93 -1.88 0.74
CA VAL A 106 16.18 -0.44 0.75
C VAL A 106 14.96 0.29 1.31
N THR A 107 14.95 0.52 2.62
CA THR A 107 13.81 1.09 3.36
C THR A 107 13.37 2.47 2.86
N SER A 108 14.27 3.25 2.24
CA SER A 108 13.91 4.54 1.64
C SER A 108 12.96 4.43 0.43
N VAL A 109 12.78 3.24 -0.13
CA VAL A 109 11.85 2.97 -1.24
C VAL A 109 10.45 2.56 -0.77
N GLU A 110 10.25 2.33 0.54
CA GLU A 110 8.95 1.92 1.09
C GLU A 110 7.82 2.91 0.74
N ASP A 111 8.05 4.22 0.89
CA ASP A 111 7.04 5.24 0.56
C ASP A 111 6.66 5.23 -0.93
N LEU A 112 7.65 5.01 -1.81
CA LEU A 112 7.41 4.89 -3.24
C LEU A 112 6.60 3.63 -3.54
N HIS A 113 6.93 2.52 -2.89
CA HIS A 113 6.18 1.28 -3.00
C HIS A 113 4.75 1.43 -2.50
N GLU A 114 4.54 2.09 -1.36
CA GLU A 114 3.21 2.39 -0.81
C GLU A 114 2.37 3.21 -1.81
N GLY A 115 2.93 4.29 -2.36
CA GLY A 115 2.23 5.13 -3.35
C GLY A 115 1.88 4.37 -4.64
N LEU A 116 2.83 3.58 -5.17
CA LEU A 116 2.62 2.78 -6.38
C LEU A 116 1.61 1.64 -6.16
N SER A 117 1.71 0.94 -5.04
CA SER A 117 0.84 -0.19 -4.69
C SER A 117 -0.59 0.28 -4.41
N ASN A 118 -0.78 1.40 -3.70
CA ASN A 118 -2.11 1.99 -3.49
C ASN A 118 -2.75 2.40 -4.83
N THR A 119 -1.98 3.01 -5.72
CA THR A 119 -2.46 3.34 -7.07
C THR A 119 -2.85 2.07 -7.85
N ALA A 120 -2.02 1.03 -7.81
CA ALA A 120 -2.30 -0.25 -8.46
C ALA A 120 -3.55 -0.93 -7.89
N LEU A 121 -3.78 -0.83 -6.57
CA LEU A 121 -4.93 -1.39 -5.87
C LEU A 121 -6.26 -0.83 -6.40
N TRP A 122 -6.31 0.44 -6.78
CA TRP A 122 -7.49 1.04 -7.41
C TRP A 122 -7.60 0.75 -8.91
N LEU A 123 -6.47 0.63 -9.61
CA LEU A 123 -6.45 0.33 -11.04
C LEU A 123 -6.96 -1.08 -11.37
N ILE A 124 -6.71 -2.07 -10.52
CA ILE A 124 -7.17 -3.46 -10.72
C ILE A 124 -8.71 -3.58 -10.78
N PRO A 125 -9.49 -3.11 -9.77
CA PRO A 125 -10.95 -3.16 -9.84
C PRO A 125 -11.50 -2.24 -10.93
N ALA A 126 -10.88 -1.08 -11.19
CA ALA A 126 -11.26 -0.23 -12.31
C ALA A 126 -11.11 -0.95 -13.66
N HIS A 127 -10.01 -1.69 -13.86
CA HIS A 127 -9.80 -2.55 -15.02
C HIS A 127 -10.86 -3.65 -15.12
N ALA A 128 -11.13 -4.36 -14.03
CA ALA A 128 -12.14 -5.42 -14.01
C ALA A 128 -13.54 -4.88 -14.36
N ALA A 129 -13.92 -3.73 -13.80
CA ALA A 129 -15.18 -3.05 -14.08
C ALA A 129 -15.27 -2.60 -15.54
N LEU A 130 -14.21 -2.01 -16.08
CA LEU A 130 -14.17 -1.56 -17.48
C LEU A 130 -14.25 -2.75 -18.44
N VAL A 131 -13.55 -3.85 -18.17
CA VAL A 131 -13.64 -5.09 -18.95
C VAL A 131 -15.07 -5.63 -18.90
N ALA A 132 -15.66 -5.75 -17.71
CA ALA A 132 -17.04 -6.18 -17.55
C ALA A 132 -18.00 -5.29 -18.36
N TRP A 133 -17.83 -3.97 -18.31
CA TRP A 133 -18.63 -3.02 -19.09
C TRP A 133 -18.45 -3.18 -20.60
N VAL A 134 -17.23 -3.37 -21.10
CA VAL A 134 -16.99 -3.58 -22.54
C VAL A 134 -17.65 -4.86 -23.04
N PHE A 135 -17.58 -5.95 -22.27
CA PHE A 135 -18.13 -7.25 -22.68
C PHE A 135 -19.65 -7.39 -22.42
N GLN A 136 -20.17 -6.81 -21.33
CA GLN A 136 -21.60 -6.80 -21.03
C GLN A 136 -22.36 -5.65 -21.70
N GLY A 137 -21.66 -4.59 -22.09
CA GLY A 137 -22.23 -3.38 -22.67
C GLY A 137 -22.82 -3.53 -24.07
N LYS A 138 -22.72 -4.70 -24.72
CA LYS A 138 -23.60 -5.06 -25.86
C LYS A 138 -24.99 -5.43 -25.37
N ARG A 139 -25.12 -6.35 -24.41
CA ARG A 139 -26.40 -6.74 -23.80
C ARG A 139 -27.09 -5.60 -23.05
N LEU A 140 -26.31 -4.72 -22.42
CA LEU A 140 -26.85 -3.55 -21.71
C LEU A 140 -27.21 -2.40 -22.67
N ARG A 141 -26.43 -2.16 -23.75
CA ARG A 141 -26.82 -1.19 -24.80
C ARG A 141 -28.11 -1.60 -25.49
N ASP A 142 -28.30 -2.87 -25.81
CA ASP A 142 -29.53 -3.31 -26.48
C ASP A 142 -30.76 -3.15 -25.58
N LYS A 143 -30.59 -3.21 -24.24
CA LYS A 143 -31.65 -2.96 -23.25
C LYS A 143 -31.86 -1.47 -22.91
N VAL A 144 -30.80 -0.65 -22.92
CA VAL A 144 -30.86 0.78 -22.51
C VAL A 144 -31.07 1.70 -23.72
N MET A 145 -30.52 1.38 -24.89
CA MET A 145 -30.71 2.17 -26.13
C MET A 145 -32.05 1.91 -26.81
N GLY A 146 -32.83 0.92 -26.36
CA GLY A 146 -34.27 0.84 -26.62
C GLY A 146 -35.09 1.86 -25.83
N ALA A 147 -34.50 2.50 -24.80
CA ALA A 147 -35.22 3.37 -23.87
C ALA A 147 -34.60 4.76 -23.64
N ALA A 148 -33.38 5.07 -24.10
CA ALA A 148 -32.81 6.40 -23.90
C ALA A 148 -31.84 6.81 -25.01
N ARG A 149 -32.14 7.93 -25.68
CA ARG A 149 -31.15 8.74 -26.40
C ARG A 149 -30.24 9.39 -25.36
N VAL A 150 -29.10 8.77 -25.06
CA VAL A 150 -28.10 9.37 -24.16
C VAL A 150 -27.12 10.17 -25.00
N SER A 151 -27.28 11.49 -24.97
CA SER A 151 -26.29 12.45 -25.45
C SER A 151 -24.99 12.27 -24.67
N ALA A 152 -23.87 12.16 -25.40
CA ALA A 152 -22.54 12.09 -24.82
C ALA A 152 -22.20 13.40 -24.11
N LEU A 153 -22.07 13.35 -22.78
CA LEU A 153 -21.39 14.37 -21.99
C LEU A 153 -19.92 13.96 -21.82
N PRO A 154 -18.94 14.87 -22.01
CA PRO A 154 -17.55 14.57 -21.73
C PRO A 154 -17.35 14.54 -20.21
N VAL A 155 -16.76 13.45 -19.71
CA VAL A 155 -16.26 13.35 -18.35
C VAL A 155 -15.00 14.22 -18.27
N LEU A 156 -15.10 15.36 -17.59
CA LEU A 156 -13.96 16.17 -17.20
C LEU A 156 -13.22 15.43 -16.07
N VAL A 157 -12.00 14.97 -16.35
CA VAL A 157 -11.06 14.54 -15.32
C VAL A 157 -10.39 15.78 -14.77
N LEU A 158 -10.76 16.16 -13.54
CA LEU A 158 -10.04 17.17 -12.77
C LEU A 158 -8.72 16.56 -12.26
N LEU A 159 -7.61 17.02 -12.83
CA LEU A 159 -6.27 16.76 -12.32
C LEU A 159 -6.08 17.60 -11.05
N GLY A 160 -6.10 16.96 -9.89
CA GLY A 160 -5.79 17.60 -8.61
C GLY A 160 -4.31 17.95 -8.53
N LEU A 161 -4.02 19.25 -8.35
CA LEU A 161 -2.70 19.77 -8.00
C LEU A 161 -2.27 19.23 -6.63
N ALA A 162 -1.17 18.47 -6.58
CA ALA A 162 -0.43 18.26 -5.35
C ALA A 162 0.60 19.38 -5.21
N ALA A 163 0.37 20.32 -4.29
CA ALA A 163 1.37 21.29 -3.88
C ALA A 163 2.39 20.58 -2.97
N ALA A 164 3.67 20.63 -3.33
CA ALA A 164 4.75 20.30 -2.42
C ALA A 164 4.98 21.52 -1.50
N VAL A 165 4.81 21.32 -0.19
CA VAL A 165 5.20 22.29 0.82
C VAL A 165 6.56 21.87 1.37
N PRO A 166 7.59 22.72 1.36
CA PRO A 166 8.74 22.52 2.22
C PRO A 166 8.49 23.22 3.56
N ALA A 167 8.81 22.57 4.68
CA ALA A 167 9.13 23.27 5.92
C ALA A 167 10.00 22.40 6.83
N GLN A 168 11.18 22.91 7.18
CA GLN A 168 11.87 22.56 8.41
C GLN A 168 11.44 23.58 9.48
N ALA A 169 10.49 23.16 10.31
CA ALA A 169 10.10 23.61 11.65
C ALA A 169 9.00 22.63 12.12
N ALA A 170 8.52 22.72 13.37
CA ALA A 170 7.49 21.82 13.92
C ALA A 170 6.40 21.44 12.88
N ASP A 171 6.18 20.13 12.70
CA ASP A 171 5.24 19.65 11.68
C ASP A 171 3.80 19.93 12.16
N PRO A 172 3.02 20.75 11.43
CA PRO A 172 1.67 21.12 11.86
C PRO A 172 0.73 19.92 12.03
N ALA A 173 1.00 18.80 11.34
CA ALA A 173 0.23 17.58 11.54
C ALA A 173 0.51 16.93 12.90
N ARG A 174 1.78 16.95 13.36
CA ARG A 174 2.12 16.43 14.69
C ARG A 174 1.54 17.29 15.81
N ASP A 175 1.59 18.61 15.65
CA ASP A 175 1.00 19.55 16.61
C ASP A 175 -0.52 19.34 16.72
N ALA A 176 -1.20 19.09 15.59
CA ALA A 176 -2.62 18.74 15.58
C ALA A 176 -2.90 17.43 16.35
N ILE A 177 -2.10 16.38 16.12
CA ILE A 177 -2.21 15.10 16.85
C ILE A 177 -2.05 15.31 18.37
N LEU A 178 -1.04 16.07 18.79
CA LEU A 178 -0.82 16.40 20.20
C LEU A 178 -1.97 17.23 20.78
N ALA A 179 -2.52 18.18 20.02
CA ALA A 179 -3.67 18.98 20.45
C ALA A 179 -4.92 18.11 20.69
N ASP A 180 -5.18 17.14 19.81
CA ASP A 180 -6.29 16.20 19.97
C ASP A 180 -6.12 15.31 21.20
N TYR A 181 -4.92 14.78 21.44
CA TYR A 181 -4.63 14.06 22.68
C TYR A 181 -4.75 14.95 23.91
N ALA A 182 -4.36 16.22 23.83
CA ALA A 182 -4.44 17.14 24.97
C ALA A 182 -5.91 17.38 25.35
N LYS A 183 -6.78 17.56 24.35
CA LYS A 183 -8.23 17.67 24.54
C LYS A 183 -8.80 16.40 25.19
N ALA A 184 -8.46 15.22 24.69
CA ALA A 184 -8.91 13.96 25.24
C ALA A 184 -8.39 13.71 26.67
N ALA A 185 -7.12 14.03 26.93
CA ALA A 185 -6.51 13.90 28.25
C ALA A 185 -7.16 14.85 29.27
N LYS A 186 -7.49 16.09 28.87
CA LYS A 186 -8.19 17.05 29.73
C LYS A 186 -9.63 16.63 30.02
N ALA A 187 -10.31 16.02 29.05
CA ALA A 187 -11.65 15.48 29.25
C ALA A 187 -11.65 14.29 30.22
N ALA A 188 -10.61 13.45 30.19
CA ALA A 188 -10.46 12.31 31.09
C ALA A 188 -9.96 12.71 32.49
N ASP A 189 -9.15 13.76 32.60
CA ASP A 189 -8.57 14.25 33.86
C ASP A 189 -8.45 15.78 33.85
N SER A 190 -9.29 16.44 34.66
CA SER A 190 -9.30 17.90 34.80
C SER A 190 -7.99 18.45 35.38
N GLY A 191 -7.18 17.63 36.05
CA GLY A 191 -5.84 17.93 36.53
C GLY A 191 -4.76 17.89 35.45
N PHE A 192 -5.10 17.57 34.19
CA PHE A 192 -4.13 17.61 33.10
C PHE A 192 -3.59 19.04 32.88
N THR A 193 -2.26 19.18 33.00
CA THR A 193 -1.51 20.43 32.82
C THR A 193 -0.60 20.43 31.60
N GLY A 194 -0.43 19.27 30.95
CA GLY A 194 0.43 19.11 29.78
C GLY A 194 1.12 17.75 29.73
N PHE A 195 1.72 17.47 28.57
CA PHE A 195 2.52 16.27 28.36
C PHE A 195 3.93 16.41 28.95
N SER A 196 4.58 15.27 29.19
CA SER A 196 5.91 15.18 29.79
C SER A 196 6.77 14.17 29.06
N ALA A 197 7.91 14.65 28.55
CA ALA A 197 8.93 13.78 27.96
C ALA A 197 9.46 12.74 28.97
N ALA A 198 9.59 13.09 30.25
CA ALA A 198 10.06 12.15 31.28
C ALA A 198 9.07 10.98 31.51
N ARG A 199 7.76 11.26 31.50
CA ARG A 199 6.74 10.19 31.57
C ARG A 199 6.72 9.36 30.29
N GLY A 200 6.87 10.00 29.13
CA GLY A 200 6.99 9.31 27.84
C GLY A 200 8.20 8.38 27.77
N GLU A 201 9.35 8.82 28.29
CA GLU A 201 10.56 7.99 28.38
C GLU A 201 10.34 6.77 29.29
N SER A 202 9.67 6.97 30.43
CA SER A 202 9.32 5.87 31.32
C SER A 202 8.44 4.83 30.62
N ILE A 203 7.45 5.26 29.82
CA ILE A 203 6.62 4.36 29.01
C ILE A 203 7.48 3.61 27.97
N TYR A 204 8.34 4.34 27.25
CA TYR A 204 9.20 3.76 26.21
C TYR A 204 10.15 2.68 26.76
N ARG A 205 10.75 2.94 27.94
CA ARG A 205 11.72 2.05 28.58
C ARG A 205 11.09 1.00 29.48
N ALA A 206 9.79 1.10 29.77
CA ALA A 206 9.10 0.16 30.63
C ALA A 206 9.30 -1.26 30.11
N ARG A 207 9.65 -2.16 31.03
CA ARG A 207 9.70 -3.60 30.80
C ARG A 207 8.50 -4.26 31.46
N ASN A 208 7.87 -5.18 30.75
CA ASN A 208 6.71 -5.93 31.19
C ASN A 208 6.84 -7.40 30.78
N THR A 209 5.93 -8.23 31.30
CA THR A 209 5.91 -9.68 31.07
C THR A 209 4.67 -10.12 30.29
N VAL A 210 3.96 -9.18 29.67
CA VAL A 210 2.71 -9.44 28.94
C VAL A 210 3.01 -10.27 27.70
N ASN A 211 4.07 -9.89 26.99
CA ASN A 211 4.54 -10.58 25.80
C ASN A 211 6.04 -10.83 25.92
N ALA A 212 6.42 -12.11 25.95
CA ALA A 212 7.83 -12.51 26.09
C ALA A 212 8.69 -12.06 24.90
N ASP A 213 8.10 -11.93 23.71
CA ASP A 213 8.80 -11.49 22.50
C ASP A 213 8.93 -9.96 22.45
N PHE A 214 8.05 -9.23 23.12
CA PHE A 214 7.98 -7.77 23.10
C PHE A 214 7.85 -7.15 24.50
N PRO A 215 8.82 -7.39 25.40
CA PRO A 215 8.73 -6.93 26.79
C PRO A 215 8.83 -5.41 26.95
N SER A 216 9.20 -4.66 25.92
CA SER A 216 9.40 -3.20 25.96
C SER A 216 9.36 -2.59 24.56
N CYS A 217 8.99 -1.30 24.43
CA CYS A 217 9.09 -0.57 23.16
C CYS A 217 10.54 -0.54 22.65
N ALA A 218 11.51 -0.41 23.56
CA ALA A 218 12.94 -0.45 23.27
C ALA A 218 13.42 -1.80 22.69
N THR A 219 12.63 -2.89 22.82
CA THR A 219 12.99 -4.20 22.24
C THR A 219 13.11 -4.12 20.73
N CYS A 220 12.19 -3.39 20.08
CA CYS A 220 12.21 -3.20 18.63
C CYS A 220 12.86 -1.87 18.22
N HIS A 221 12.72 -0.82 19.02
CA HIS A 221 13.19 0.53 18.69
C HIS A 221 14.56 0.90 19.28
N THR A 222 15.21 -0.03 19.99
CA THR A 222 16.48 0.15 20.73
C THR A 222 16.39 1.08 21.94
N ASP A 223 17.41 1.13 22.79
CA ASP A 223 17.46 2.08 23.92
C ASP A 223 17.73 3.53 23.49
N ASP A 224 18.26 3.73 22.28
CA ASP A 224 18.52 5.02 21.66
C ASP A 224 17.57 5.22 20.46
N PRO A 225 16.46 5.97 20.64
CA PRO A 225 15.44 6.09 19.61
C PRO A 225 15.92 6.84 18.35
N THR A 226 17.11 7.46 18.37
CA THR A 226 17.73 8.09 17.20
C THR A 226 18.35 7.08 16.24
N ARG A 227 18.55 5.84 16.69
CA ARG A 227 19.11 4.75 15.89
C ARG A 227 18.00 3.94 15.21
N PRO A 228 18.27 3.34 14.04
CA PRO A 228 17.35 2.38 13.45
C PRO A 228 17.21 1.16 14.37
N GLY A 229 15.96 0.72 14.54
CA GLY A 229 15.60 -0.48 15.26
C GLY A 229 15.44 -1.70 14.36
N ARG A 230 15.04 -2.83 14.94
CA ARG A 230 14.70 -4.06 14.23
C ARG A 230 13.53 -4.76 14.90
N HIS A 231 12.57 -5.22 14.12
CA HIS A 231 11.43 -5.97 14.64
C HIS A 231 11.93 -7.29 15.27
N ALA A 232 11.59 -7.55 16.53
CA ALA A 232 12.20 -8.62 17.31
C ALA A 232 11.99 -10.03 16.71
N LYS A 233 10.87 -10.27 16.03
CA LYS A 233 10.57 -11.58 15.39
C LYS A 233 11.07 -11.70 13.97
N THR A 234 10.89 -10.64 13.18
CA THR A 234 11.10 -10.71 11.72
C THR A 234 12.46 -10.17 11.29
N GLY A 235 13.16 -9.43 12.17
CA GLY A 235 14.44 -8.79 11.88
C GLY A 235 14.34 -7.58 10.93
N ARG A 236 13.12 -7.25 10.48
CA ARG A 236 12.85 -6.12 9.58
C ARG A 236 13.38 -4.84 10.22
N GLU A 237 14.10 -4.05 9.45
CA GLU A 237 14.60 -2.76 9.90
C GLU A 237 13.45 -1.80 10.19
N ILE A 238 13.58 -1.04 11.27
CA ILE A 238 12.62 -0.01 11.66
C ILE A 238 13.36 1.32 11.65
N ALA A 239 12.90 2.27 10.84
CA ALA A 239 13.47 3.61 10.83
C ALA A 239 13.46 4.23 12.24
N PRO A 240 14.36 5.17 12.56
CA PRO A 240 14.43 5.78 13.89
C PRO A 240 13.07 6.25 14.41
N ALA A 241 12.81 6.05 15.71
CA ALA A 241 11.58 6.47 16.37
C ALA A 241 11.62 7.94 16.78
N ALA A 242 12.83 8.46 17.04
CA ALA A 242 13.09 9.85 17.36
C ALA A 242 12.81 10.75 16.14
N VAL A 243 12.21 11.89 16.41
CA VAL A 243 11.86 12.89 15.40
C VAL A 243 13.10 13.55 14.80
N SER A 244 14.15 13.78 15.59
CA SER A 244 15.37 14.41 15.08
C SER A 244 16.04 13.61 13.96
N ALA A 245 15.97 12.28 14.06
CA ALA A 245 16.53 11.34 13.09
C ALA A 245 15.52 10.94 12.00
N ASN A 246 14.21 11.05 12.29
CA ASN A 246 13.15 10.80 11.33
C ASN A 246 12.00 11.80 11.47
N PRO A 247 12.06 12.95 10.77
CA PRO A 247 11.06 14.01 10.88
C PRO A 247 9.63 13.60 10.48
N LYS A 248 9.46 12.49 9.73
CA LYS A 248 8.15 11.96 9.32
C LYS A 248 7.39 11.24 10.45
N ARG A 249 8.01 11.04 11.62
CA ARG A 249 7.35 10.38 12.75
C ARG A 249 6.19 11.23 13.26
N PHE A 250 5.06 10.60 13.55
CA PHE A 250 3.87 11.25 14.12
C PHE A 250 3.28 12.38 13.25
N THR A 251 3.24 12.21 11.93
CA THR A 251 2.65 13.21 11.00
C THR A 251 1.38 12.71 10.31
N ASP A 252 0.96 11.47 10.57
CA ASP A 252 -0.24 10.84 10.04
C ASP A 252 -1.07 10.32 11.22
N ALA A 253 -2.18 10.99 11.50
CA ALA A 253 -3.01 10.71 12.68
C ALA A 253 -3.60 9.30 12.65
N GLU A 254 -4.00 8.80 11.47
CA GLU A 254 -4.59 7.48 11.32
C GLU A 254 -3.55 6.39 11.57
N LYS A 255 -2.35 6.52 10.97
CA LYS A 255 -1.24 5.57 11.22
C LYS A 255 -0.78 5.60 12.67
N VAL A 256 -0.74 6.77 13.31
CA VAL A 256 -0.37 6.90 14.73
C VAL A 256 -1.38 6.17 15.62
N GLU A 257 -2.67 6.38 15.38
CA GLU A 257 -3.74 5.71 16.14
C GLU A 257 -3.72 4.20 15.93
N GLU A 258 -3.59 3.73 14.69
CA GLU A 258 -3.47 2.30 14.38
C GLU A 258 -2.31 1.68 15.15
N ARG A 259 -1.13 2.32 15.10
CA ARG A 259 0.07 1.82 15.74
C ARG A 259 -0.06 1.77 17.25
N PHE A 260 -0.55 2.83 17.89
CA PHE A 260 -0.75 2.80 19.35
C PHE A 260 -1.78 1.76 19.78
N ASN A 261 -2.87 1.59 19.04
CA ASN A 261 -3.90 0.62 19.38
C ASN A 261 -3.39 -0.83 19.34
N ARG A 262 -2.46 -1.15 18.42
CA ARG A 262 -1.78 -2.46 18.36
C ARG A 262 -0.65 -2.59 19.39
N ASP A 263 0.29 -1.64 19.39
CA ASP A 263 1.54 -1.76 20.11
C ASP A 263 1.36 -1.64 21.62
N CYS A 264 0.46 -0.78 22.09
CA CYS A 264 0.22 -0.65 23.52
C CYS A 264 -0.35 -1.95 24.12
N LYS A 265 -1.25 -2.64 23.40
CA LYS A 265 -1.77 -3.94 23.84
C LYS A 265 -0.69 -5.01 23.80
N THR A 266 0.12 -5.02 22.73
CA THR A 266 1.17 -6.01 22.52
C THR A 266 2.28 -5.89 23.56
N VAL A 267 2.76 -4.67 23.80
CA VAL A 267 3.83 -4.38 24.73
C VAL A 267 3.25 -4.26 26.14
N LEU A 268 2.39 -3.28 26.41
CA LEU A 268 1.97 -2.96 27.79
C LEU A 268 0.81 -3.82 28.33
N GLY A 269 0.17 -4.65 27.50
CA GLY A 269 -1.01 -5.44 27.90
C GLY A 269 -2.27 -4.63 28.16
N ARG A 270 -2.27 -3.35 27.78
CA ARG A 270 -3.39 -2.43 27.97
C ARG A 270 -3.41 -1.39 26.87
N GLU A 271 -4.53 -0.71 26.71
CA GLU A 271 -4.58 0.48 25.88
C GLU A 271 -3.80 1.64 26.53
N CYS A 272 -3.07 2.39 25.70
CA CYS A 272 -2.49 3.66 26.13
C CYS A 272 -3.58 4.73 26.21
N SER A 273 -3.63 5.44 27.33
CA SER A 273 -4.49 6.62 27.49
C SER A 273 -4.04 7.76 26.57
N ALA A 274 -4.89 8.77 26.37
CA ALA A 274 -4.50 9.98 25.63
C ALA A 274 -3.27 10.67 26.24
N ARG A 275 -3.14 10.64 27.57
CA ARG A 275 -1.94 11.13 28.27
C ARG A 275 -0.70 10.30 27.93
N ASP A 276 -0.80 8.97 28.00
CA ASP A 276 0.32 8.08 27.66
C ASP A 276 0.83 8.34 26.24
N ARG A 277 -0.09 8.46 25.27
CA ARG A 277 0.25 8.70 23.85
C ARG A 277 0.91 10.06 23.64
N GLY A 278 0.35 11.12 24.23
CA GLY A 278 0.93 12.46 24.12
C GLY A 278 2.27 12.60 24.86
N ASP A 279 2.44 11.98 26.02
CA ASP A 279 3.72 11.90 26.74
C ASP A 279 4.78 11.18 25.89
N PHE A 280 4.42 10.05 25.29
CA PHE A 280 5.30 9.27 24.42
C PHE A 280 5.76 10.05 23.18
N ILE A 281 4.82 10.71 22.47
CA ILE A 281 5.16 11.57 21.33
C ILE A 281 6.05 12.73 21.77
N THR A 282 5.76 13.35 22.92
CA THR A 282 6.57 14.45 23.47
C THR A 282 8.00 14.01 23.76
N PHE A 283 8.18 12.81 24.30
CA PHE A 283 9.51 12.21 24.49
C PHE A 283 10.24 12.03 23.16
N LEU A 284 9.64 11.35 22.19
CA LEU A 284 10.28 11.07 20.91
C LEU A 284 10.46 12.31 20.04
N SER A 285 9.67 13.36 20.26
CA SER A 285 9.84 14.67 19.62
C SER A 285 10.98 15.48 20.25
N SER A 286 11.37 15.17 21.48
CA SER A 286 12.53 15.78 22.17
C SER A 286 13.86 15.09 21.84
N LYS A 287 13.81 13.96 21.15
CA LYS A 287 14.97 13.17 20.74
C LYS A 287 15.21 13.33 19.25
#